data_AF-A0A7G2SDU0-F1
#
_entry.id   AF-A0A7G2SDU0-F1
#
_cell.length_a   1.000
_cell.length_b   1.000
_cell.length_c   1.000
_cell.angle_alpha   90.00
_cell.angle_beta   90.00
_cell.angle_gamma   90.00
#
_symmetry.space_group_name_H-M   'P 1'
#
loop_
_entity.id
_entity.type
_entity.pdbx_description
1 polymer ?
#
loop_
_entity_poly.entity_id
_entity_poly.type
_entity_poly.pdbx_seq_one_letter_code
_entity_poly.pdbx_strand_id
1 'polypeptide(L)'
;MTTGHYTVSFPKAILTIAIGLGLSHSAFALEALSDETLSQQTGEGIAFLPENVKMVFQKAEDNLSGAQNTARMADRGYDTGLIRVIPVGPLSSTATASGAKKADLFIYGLALSKSDSNVNSRFSNTGVNLGTESNPWVLNVLPVSTYDFAGNVQSLSYLGLEAPLLRADGTLASDTAKLGLWGDIFSRNSTTSTTVNAATGAPDSLGGLENRLRVQMILNGLSLNDSNLKLFQTLGNATNNSGLSTTYNKTLGLAGLIRLNTDYNAGTRTTADSSRMLRISTAELTGTTSCSTTGTCLNTPAITGESAPNFNALEGVYIYSPNINLVLGSVYQPLIFNTDGNNFSLEVTRIPNVASIYQQIYTDYSGQDKSYKGSTCNVQNCGTTSTIAGVNYQGNTATHSSISIGTATIDNSNLLKAVNTSSAVGLTFKDSAGNAVNLGSAAIDGLMIQHLKISTTGL
;
A
#
# COMPACT_ATOMS: atom_id res chain seq x y z
N MET A 1 -58.51 41.44 -62.88
CA MET A 1 -59.35 41.12 -61.71
C MET A 1 -59.73 39.65 -61.86
N THR A 2 -59.33 38.68 -61.05
CA THR A 2 -59.07 38.65 -59.61
C THR A 2 -57.93 37.67 -59.28
N THR A 3 -57.00 38.11 -58.45
CA THR A 3 -56.02 37.30 -57.71
C THR A 3 -56.72 36.32 -56.77
N GLY A 4 -56.43 35.02 -56.90
CA GLY A 4 -56.85 33.99 -55.96
C GLY A 4 -55.64 33.38 -55.26
N HIS A 5 -55.33 33.87 -54.06
CA HIS A 5 -54.35 33.26 -53.17
C HIS A 5 -54.93 31.97 -52.57
N TYR A 6 -54.31 30.82 -52.83
CA TYR A 6 -54.52 29.63 -52.01
C TYR A 6 -53.35 29.50 -51.04
N THR A 7 -53.58 29.92 -49.80
CA THR A 7 -52.70 29.66 -48.68
C THR A 7 -53.02 28.25 -48.16
N VAL A 8 -52.12 27.28 -48.36
CA VAL A 8 -52.23 25.99 -47.70
C VAL A 8 -51.88 26.19 -46.22
N SER A 9 -52.90 26.31 -45.37
CA SER A 9 -52.73 26.41 -43.93
C SER A 9 -52.39 25.03 -43.36
N PHE A 10 -51.10 24.73 -43.22
CA PHE A 10 -50.65 23.58 -42.45
C PHE A 10 -50.91 23.85 -40.95
N PRO A 11 -51.73 23.05 -40.25
CA PRO A 11 -51.97 23.26 -38.83
C PRO A 11 -50.64 23.12 -38.07
N LYS A 12 -50.25 24.14 -37.30
CA LYS A 12 -49.02 24.13 -36.49
C LYS A 12 -48.90 22.86 -35.64
N ALA A 13 -50.02 22.31 -35.17
CA ALA A 13 -50.07 21.06 -34.41
C ALA A 13 -49.50 19.83 -35.13
N ILE A 14 -49.68 19.72 -36.46
CA ILE A 14 -49.19 18.56 -37.24
C ILE A 14 -47.67 18.65 -37.42
N LEU A 15 -47.14 19.86 -37.64
CA LEU A 15 -45.70 20.10 -37.72
C LEU A 15 -45.01 19.82 -36.36
N THR A 16 -45.65 20.17 -35.24
CA THR A 16 -45.12 19.90 -33.90
C THR A 16 -45.11 18.40 -33.57
N ILE A 17 -46.11 17.63 -34.03
CA ILE A 17 -46.15 16.17 -33.83
C ILE A 17 -45.10 15.47 -34.70
N ALA A 18 -44.89 15.90 -35.95
CA ALA A 18 -43.87 15.34 -36.83
C ALA A 18 -42.44 15.64 -36.34
N ILE A 19 -42.19 16.84 -35.80
CA ILE A 19 -40.91 17.19 -35.16
C ILE A 19 -40.74 16.42 -33.83
N GLY A 20 -41.82 16.21 -33.07
CA GLY A 20 -41.80 15.41 -31.83
C GLY A 20 -41.47 13.93 -32.06
N LEU A 21 -41.97 13.32 -33.14
CA LEU A 21 -41.65 11.94 -33.54
C LEU A 21 -40.27 11.80 -34.19
N GLY A 22 -39.70 12.88 -34.75
CA GLY A 22 -38.32 12.91 -35.25
C GLY A 22 -37.26 13.14 -34.17
N LEU A 23 -37.66 13.62 -32.99
CA LEU A 23 -36.79 13.89 -31.83
C LEU A 23 -36.96 12.90 -30.67
N SER A 24 -37.92 11.97 -30.76
CA SER A 24 -37.98 10.82 -29.86
C SER A 24 -36.75 9.96 -30.11
N HIS A 25 -35.79 10.03 -29.19
CA HIS A 25 -34.68 9.10 -29.14
C HIS A 25 -35.24 7.67 -29.16
N SER A 26 -34.61 6.80 -29.93
CA SER A 26 -34.83 5.37 -29.87
C SER A 26 -34.75 4.95 -28.40
N ALA A 27 -35.90 4.65 -27.78
CA ALA A 27 -35.93 3.97 -26.52
C ALA A 27 -35.43 2.55 -26.83
N PHE A 28 -34.12 2.34 -26.66
CA PHE A 28 -33.59 0.99 -26.55
C PHE A 28 -34.32 0.37 -25.37
N ALA A 29 -35.20 -0.58 -25.66
CA ALA A 29 -35.69 -1.50 -24.66
C ALA A 29 -34.46 -2.09 -23.94
N LEU A 30 -34.55 -2.22 -22.62
CA LEU A 30 -33.54 -2.87 -21.78
C LEU A 30 -33.39 -4.33 -22.20
N GLU A 31 -32.64 -4.57 -23.26
CA GLU A 31 -32.11 -5.86 -23.62
C GLU A 31 -31.03 -6.17 -22.58
N ALA A 32 -31.09 -7.35 -21.96
CA ALA A 32 -30.06 -7.77 -21.02
C ALA A 32 -28.74 -7.87 -21.80
N LEU A 33 -27.85 -6.90 -21.61
CA LEU A 33 -26.49 -6.99 -22.15
C LEU A 33 -25.84 -8.24 -21.55
N SER A 34 -25.30 -9.09 -22.41
CA SER A 34 -24.51 -10.23 -21.96
C SER A 34 -23.24 -9.73 -21.26
N ASP A 35 -22.73 -10.48 -20.29
CA ASP A 35 -21.46 -10.16 -19.61
C ASP A 35 -20.31 -9.92 -20.62
N GLU A 36 -20.34 -10.58 -21.77
CA GLU A 36 -19.39 -10.40 -22.88
C GLU A 36 -19.45 -9.00 -23.52
N THR A 37 -20.63 -8.36 -23.53
CA THR A 37 -20.80 -7.00 -24.06
C THR A 37 -20.55 -5.92 -23.01
N LEU A 38 -20.79 -6.22 -21.72
CA LEU A 38 -20.44 -5.33 -20.60
C LEU A 38 -18.94 -5.36 -20.26
N SER A 39 -18.24 -6.48 -20.52
CA SER A 39 -16.79 -6.59 -20.32
C SER A 39 -15.98 -5.68 -21.25
N GLN A 40 -16.58 -5.22 -22.36
CA GLN A 40 -15.97 -4.35 -23.36
C GLN A 40 -16.35 -2.86 -23.21
N GLN A 41 -17.26 -2.51 -22.29
CA GLN A 41 -17.61 -1.11 -22.04
C GLN A 41 -16.53 -0.46 -21.17
N THR A 42 -15.86 0.57 -21.70
CA THR A 42 -15.02 1.46 -20.88
C THR A 42 -15.95 2.26 -19.96
N GLY A 43 -15.98 1.92 -18.67
CA GLY A 43 -16.75 2.68 -17.68
C GLY A 43 -16.08 4.03 -17.41
N GLU A 44 -16.88 5.10 -17.30
CA GLU A 44 -16.40 6.37 -16.76
C GLU A 44 -15.87 6.14 -15.34
N GLY A 45 -14.60 6.47 -15.11
CA GLY A 45 -13.99 6.34 -13.78
C GLY A 45 -14.51 7.39 -12.81
N ILE A 46 -14.50 7.06 -11.52
CA ILE A 46 -14.74 8.00 -10.42
C ILE A 46 -13.41 8.62 -10.03
N ALA A 47 -13.28 9.93 -10.21
CA ALA A 47 -12.20 10.71 -9.62
C ALA A 47 -12.62 11.22 -8.23
N PHE A 48 -11.75 11.10 -7.25
CA PHE A 48 -12.01 11.62 -5.90
C PHE A 48 -10.74 12.18 -5.26
N LEU A 49 -10.93 13.09 -4.32
CA LEU A 49 -9.85 13.81 -3.65
C LEU A 49 -9.99 13.67 -2.13
N PRO A 50 -9.14 12.87 -1.48
CA PRO A 50 -9.04 12.85 -0.03
C PRO A 50 -8.45 14.19 0.48
N GLU A 51 -9.30 15.06 1.00
CA GLU A 51 -8.89 16.36 1.58
C GLU A 51 -9.01 16.37 3.11
N ASN A 52 -8.02 16.98 3.75
CA ASN A 52 -7.92 17.16 5.20
C ASN A 52 -8.13 15.85 5.97
N VAL A 53 -7.72 14.73 5.39
CA VAL A 53 -7.92 13.39 5.97
C VAL A 53 -6.92 13.18 7.09
N LYS A 54 -7.40 12.71 8.24
CA LYS A 54 -6.56 12.23 9.33
C LYS A 54 -7.29 11.14 10.08
N MET A 55 -6.53 10.17 10.59
CA MET A 55 -7.06 9.11 11.43
C MET A 55 -6.10 8.82 12.58
N VAL A 56 -6.64 8.43 13.73
CA VAL A 56 -5.90 7.92 14.88
C VAL A 56 -6.74 6.86 15.59
N PHE A 57 -6.13 5.73 15.89
CA PHE A 57 -6.80 4.65 16.61
C PHE A 57 -6.74 4.93 18.11
N GLN A 58 -7.87 5.31 18.70
CA GLN A 58 -7.99 5.54 20.14
C GLN A 58 -8.67 4.36 20.83
N LYS A 59 -8.54 4.32 22.16
CA LYS A 59 -9.19 3.35 23.04
C LYS A 59 -10.68 3.27 22.69
N ALA A 60 -11.20 2.05 22.57
CA ALA A 60 -12.63 1.84 22.47
C ALA A 60 -13.30 2.27 23.79
N GLU A 61 -14.19 3.25 23.72
CA GLU A 61 -15.01 3.70 24.83
C GLU A 61 -16.46 3.85 24.35
N ASP A 62 -17.34 2.97 24.82
CA ASP A 62 -18.76 3.05 24.51
C ASP A 62 -19.44 4.12 25.37
N ASN A 63 -20.55 4.68 24.87
CA ASN A 63 -21.42 5.63 25.58
C ASN A 63 -20.77 6.97 25.98
N LEU A 64 -19.76 7.43 25.24
CA LEU A 64 -19.25 8.80 25.40
C LEU A 64 -20.29 9.82 24.93
N SER A 65 -20.51 10.87 25.73
CA SER A 65 -21.20 12.08 25.26
C SER A 65 -20.38 12.78 24.18
N GLY A 66 -21.02 13.64 23.36
CA GLY A 66 -20.33 14.41 22.33
C GLY A 66 -19.16 15.24 22.87
N ALA A 67 -19.33 15.88 24.03
CA ALA A 67 -18.27 16.66 24.68
C ALA A 67 -17.09 15.80 25.15
N GLN A 68 -17.37 14.59 25.67
CA GLN A 68 -16.32 13.64 26.03
C GLN A 68 -15.57 13.17 24.79
N ASN A 69 -16.28 12.85 23.71
CA ASN A 69 -15.65 12.42 22.46
C ASN A 69 -14.68 13.48 21.93
N THR A 70 -15.09 14.76 21.87
CA THR A 70 -14.20 15.86 21.47
C THR A 70 -12.99 16.01 22.38
N ALA A 71 -13.15 15.87 23.70
CA ALA A 71 -12.03 15.93 24.63
C ALA A 71 -11.04 14.74 24.44
N ARG A 72 -11.55 13.53 24.17
CA ARG A 72 -10.73 12.33 23.92
C ARG A 72 -9.91 12.44 22.64
N MET A 73 -10.49 12.98 21.58
CA MET A 73 -9.77 13.21 20.32
C MET A 73 -8.57 14.15 20.47
N ALA A 74 -8.59 15.04 21.46
CA ALA A 74 -7.46 15.94 21.76
C ALA A 74 -6.41 15.29 22.68
N ASP A 75 -6.79 14.29 23.48
CA ASP A 75 -5.92 13.64 24.45
C ASP A 75 -5.24 12.39 23.86
N ARG A 76 -3.94 12.52 23.62
CA ARG A 76 -3.10 11.48 23.00
C ARG A 76 -2.80 10.31 23.96
N GLY A 77 -3.08 10.44 25.26
CA GLY A 77 -3.01 9.35 26.21
C GLY A 77 -3.97 8.20 25.90
N TYR A 78 -5.02 8.47 25.13
CA TYR A 78 -6.03 7.49 24.69
C TYR A 78 -5.67 6.78 23.38
N ASP A 79 -4.50 6.99 22.80
CA ASP A 79 -4.10 6.34 21.55
C ASP A 79 -3.65 4.89 21.74
N THR A 80 -4.53 4.11 22.35
CA THR A 80 -4.36 2.73 22.74
C THR A 80 -5.35 1.83 21.99
N GLY A 81 -6.03 2.35 20.97
CA GLY A 81 -6.80 1.55 20.01
C GLY A 81 -5.86 0.56 19.33
N LEU A 82 -6.27 -0.71 19.27
CA LEU A 82 -5.32 -1.81 19.09
C LEU A 82 -5.64 -2.71 17.90
N ILE A 83 -4.58 -3.29 17.34
CA ILE A 83 -4.62 -4.48 16.48
C ILE A 83 -3.78 -5.54 17.19
N ARG A 84 -4.39 -6.67 17.54
CA ARG A 84 -3.69 -7.79 18.17
C ARG A 84 -3.40 -8.85 17.12
N VAL A 85 -2.13 -9.21 16.97
CA VAL A 85 -1.68 -10.33 16.15
C VAL A 85 -1.34 -11.48 17.09
N ILE A 86 -1.99 -12.63 16.89
CA ILE A 86 -1.84 -13.82 17.72
C ILE A 86 -1.04 -14.89 16.95
N PRO A 87 0.28 -14.95 17.12
CA PRO A 87 1.09 -16.05 16.64
C PRO A 87 0.63 -17.41 17.17
N VAL A 88 0.75 -18.44 16.35
CA VAL A 88 0.41 -19.83 16.72
C VAL A 88 1.54 -20.56 17.48
N GLY A 89 2.68 -19.90 17.67
CA GLY A 89 3.86 -20.46 18.35
C GLY A 89 4.91 -21.03 17.39
N PRO A 90 5.97 -21.67 17.92
CA PRO A 90 6.97 -22.33 17.08
C PRO A 90 6.34 -23.45 16.25
N LEU A 91 6.60 -23.44 14.94
CA LEU A 91 6.04 -24.40 13.99
C LEU A 91 6.92 -25.66 13.80
N SER A 92 8.07 -25.76 14.47
CA SER A 92 8.99 -26.89 14.35
C SER A 92 9.46 -27.40 15.71
N SER A 93 9.69 -28.71 15.79
CA SER A 93 10.27 -29.36 16.97
C SER A 93 11.65 -28.78 17.33
N THR A 94 12.44 -28.37 16.32
CA THR A 94 13.73 -27.71 16.52
C THR A 94 13.58 -26.35 17.20
N ALA A 95 12.63 -25.51 16.75
CA ALA A 95 12.37 -24.21 17.37
C ALA A 95 11.86 -24.37 18.80
N THR A 96 10.94 -25.32 19.01
CA THR A 96 10.45 -25.69 20.35
C THR A 96 11.59 -26.18 21.26
N ALA A 97 12.46 -27.06 20.77
CA ALA A 97 13.61 -27.56 21.53
C ALA A 97 14.66 -26.47 21.82
N SER A 98 14.74 -25.44 20.97
CA SER A 98 15.58 -24.26 21.19
C SER A 98 14.97 -23.26 22.18
N GLY A 99 13.79 -23.57 22.76
CA GLY A 99 13.10 -22.72 23.72
C GLY A 99 12.34 -21.55 23.10
N ALA A 100 12.05 -21.59 21.79
CA ALA A 100 11.26 -20.55 21.14
C ALA A 100 9.86 -20.47 21.76
N LYS A 101 9.42 -19.25 22.03
CA LYS A 101 8.15 -18.97 22.71
C LYS A 101 7.12 -18.41 21.72
N LYS A 102 5.85 -18.46 22.11
CA LYS A 102 4.79 -17.78 21.34
C LYS A 102 4.99 -16.28 21.47
N ALA A 103 5.02 -15.55 20.37
CA ALA A 103 4.93 -14.09 20.42
C ALA A 103 3.46 -13.67 20.59
N ASP A 104 3.21 -12.54 21.24
CA ASP A 104 1.90 -11.86 21.28
C ASP A 104 2.14 -10.40 20.96
N LEU A 105 1.60 -9.92 19.84
CA LEU A 105 1.90 -8.59 19.30
C LEU A 105 0.66 -7.71 19.42
N PHE A 106 0.85 -6.54 20.02
CA PHE A 106 -0.14 -5.49 20.10
C PHE A 106 0.38 -4.27 19.36
N ILE A 107 -0.34 -3.83 18.34
CA ILE A 107 -0.08 -2.58 17.62
C ILE A 107 -1.12 -1.57 18.08
N TYR A 108 -0.66 -0.46 18.64
CA TYR A 108 -1.47 0.57 19.23
C TYR A 108 -1.38 1.88 18.46
N GLY A 109 -2.46 2.65 18.54
CA GLY A 109 -2.44 4.07 18.22
C GLY A 109 -2.26 4.37 16.74
N LEU A 110 -2.36 3.41 15.82
CA LEU A 110 -2.15 3.60 14.39
C LEU A 110 -2.76 4.93 13.91
N ALA A 111 -1.95 5.81 13.33
CA ALA A 111 -2.41 7.11 12.88
C ALA A 111 -1.80 7.54 11.56
N LEU A 112 -2.59 8.30 10.80
CA LEU A 112 -2.23 8.92 9.54
C LEU A 112 -2.59 10.41 9.61
N SER A 113 -1.64 11.26 9.26
CA SER A 113 -1.80 12.72 9.25
C SER A 113 -0.87 13.36 8.24
N LYS A 114 -0.87 14.69 8.12
CA LYS A 114 0.12 15.42 7.33
C LYS A 114 1.51 15.32 7.98
N SER A 115 2.55 15.18 7.16
CA SER A 115 3.94 15.23 7.61
C SER A 115 4.27 16.60 8.24
N ASP A 116 5.01 16.61 9.34
CA ASP A 116 5.36 17.82 10.12
C ASP A 116 6.85 17.89 10.50
N SER A 117 7.67 16.96 10.01
CA SER A 117 9.09 16.78 10.37
C SER A 117 9.40 16.48 11.84
N ASN A 118 8.38 16.36 12.70
CA ASN A 118 8.54 15.98 14.09
C ASN A 118 8.65 14.45 14.18
N VAL A 119 9.77 13.98 14.71
CA VAL A 119 10.09 12.54 14.85
C VAL A 119 9.81 12.00 16.24
N ASN A 120 9.25 12.82 17.13
CA ASN A 120 8.89 12.47 18.51
C ASN A 120 7.37 12.36 18.69
N SER A 121 6.60 13.05 17.84
CA SER A 121 5.16 12.90 17.79
C SER A 121 4.74 11.98 16.66
N ARG A 122 3.94 10.99 17.00
CA ARG A 122 3.42 9.96 16.10
C ARG A 122 2.31 10.44 15.15
N PHE A 123 1.69 11.59 15.45
CA PHE A 123 0.57 12.16 14.67
C PHE A 123 0.58 13.68 14.82
N SER A 124 0.55 14.39 13.69
CA SER A 124 0.65 15.86 13.65
C SER A 124 -0.67 16.56 13.98
N ASN A 125 -1.77 15.81 14.03
CA ASN A 125 -3.14 16.32 14.15
C ASN A 125 -3.57 17.30 13.05
N THR A 126 -2.82 17.35 11.95
CA THR A 126 -3.14 18.12 10.75
C THR A 126 -3.59 17.15 9.66
N GLY A 127 -4.71 17.44 8.98
CA GLY A 127 -5.19 16.60 7.89
C GLY A 127 -4.28 16.67 6.68
N VAL A 128 -4.13 15.56 5.99
CA VAL A 128 -3.34 15.43 4.75
C VAL A 128 -4.27 15.56 3.53
N ASN A 129 -3.83 16.33 2.53
CA ASN A 129 -4.47 16.38 1.21
C ASN A 129 -3.72 15.45 0.25
N LEU A 130 -4.39 14.42 -0.25
CA LEU A 130 -3.78 13.40 -1.11
C LEU A 130 -4.26 13.54 -2.56
N GLY A 131 -3.72 14.51 -3.27
CA GLY A 131 -3.99 14.74 -4.70
C GLY A 131 -4.33 16.20 -4.98
N THR A 132 -4.75 16.46 -6.22
CA THR A 132 -5.30 17.76 -6.64
C THR A 132 -6.44 17.52 -7.64
N GLU A 133 -7.23 18.54 -7.96
CA GLU A 133 -8.26 18.43 -9.01
C GLU A 133 -7.68 17.99 -10.37
N SER A 134 -6.47 18.46 -10.71
CA SER A 134 -5.77 18.08 -11.95
C SER A 134 -5.06 16.71 -11.89
N ASN A 135 -4.92 16.15 -10.69
CA ASN A 135 -4.23 14.88 -10.46
C ASN A 135 -4.84 14.18 -9.22
N PRO A 136 -6.08 13.65 -9.36
CA PRO A 136 -6.84 13.07 -8.26
C PRO A 136 -6.52 11.58 -8.09
N TRP A 137 -7.17 10.94 -7.11
CA TRP A 137 -7.30 9.48 -7.11
C TRP A 137 -8.35 9.07 -8.13
N VAL A 138 -8.14 7.94 -8.78
CA VAL A 138 -9.05 7.43 -9.83
C VAL A 138 -9.43 5.98 -9.53
N LEU A 139 -10.73 5.72 -9.47
CA LEU A 139 -11.32 4.38 -9.50
C LEU A 139 -11.94 4.17 -10.88
N ASN A 140 -11.44 3.25 -11.69
CA ASN A 140 -11.89 3.06 -13.07
C ASN A 140 -11.99 1.60 -13.49
N VAL A 141 -12.64 1.35 -14.61
CA VAL A 141 -12.60 0.05 -15.30
C VAL A 141 -12.00 0.27 -16.68
N LEU A 142 -10.85 -0.33 -16.95
CA LEU A 142 -10.13 -0.15 -18.20
C LEU A 142 -9.82 -1.50 -18.86
N PRO A 143 -9.92 -1.58 -20.20
CA PRO A 143 -9.42 -2.72 -20.94
C PRO A 143 -7.89 -2.65 -21.11
N VAL A 144 -7.25 -3.82 -21.20
CA VAL A 144 -5.84 -3.98 -21.55
C VAL A 144 -5.66 -5.20 -22.45
N SER A 145 -4.87 -5.04 -23.50
CA SER A 145 -4.42 -6.17 -24.33
C SER A 145 -3.25 -6.85 -23.62
N THR A 146 -3.39 -8.11 -23.25
CA THR A 146 -2.36 -8.91 -22.56
C THR A 146 -2.32 -10.33 -23.10
N TYR A 147 -1.52 -11.21 -22.53
CA TYR A 147 -1.39 -12.61 -22.93
C TYR A 147 -2.11 -13.54 -21.95
N ASP A 148 -2.77 -14.57 -22.47
CA ASP A 148 -3.19 -15.72 -21.67
C ASP A 148 -1.98 -16.58 -21.26
N PHE A 149 -2.19 -17.60 -20.43
CA PHE A 149 -1.09 -18.44 -19.93
C PHE A 149 -0.44 -19.32 -21.01
N ALA A 150 -0.99 -19.38 -22.23
CA ALA A 150 -0.40 -20.07 -23.39
C ALA A 150 0.30 -19.12 -24.36
N GLY A 151 0.25 -17.80 -24.13
CA GLY A 151 0.89 -16.80 -24.97
C GLY A 151 0.01 -16.20 -26.08
N ASN A 152 -1.30 -16.44 -26.06
CA ASN A 152 -2.22 -15.83 -27.02
C ASN A 152 -2.63 -14.45 -26.52
N VAL A 153 -2.66 -13.46 -27.42
CA VAL A 153 -3.13 -12.12 -27.11
C VAL A 153 -4.64 -12.16 -26.85
N GLN A 154 -5.06 -11.57 -25.74
CA GLN A 154 -6.44 -11.49 -25.28
C GLN A 154 -6.71 -10.09 -24.71
N SER A 155 -7.98 -9.68 -24.75
CA SER A 155 -8.43 -8.49 -24.02
C SER A 155 -8.79 -8.88 -22.59
N LEU A 156 -8.37 -8.07 -21.64
CA LEU A 156 -8.63 -8.21 -20.21
C LEU A 156 -9.16 -6.87 -19.69
N SER A 157 -10.25 -6.88 -18.94
CA SER A 157 -10.73 -5.68 -18.25
C SER A 157 -10.40 -5.80 -16.75
N TYR A 158 -9.97 -4.69 -16.14
CA TYR A 158 -9.66 -4.63 -14.72
C TYR A 158 -10.36 -3.45 -14.05
N LEU A 159 -10.75 -3.64 -12.79
CA LEU A 159 -11.11 -2.56 -11.87
C LEU A 159 -9.80 -2.01 -11.26
N GLY A 160 -9.49 -0.76 -11.55
CA GLY A 160 -8.28 -0.08 -11.12
C GLY A 160 -8.56 0.95 -10.03
N LEU A 161 -7.73 0.98 -8.99
CA LEU A 161 -7.58 2.12 -8.09
C LEU A 161 -6.18 2.69 -8.28
N GLU A 162 -6.08 3.96 -8.66
CA GLU A 162 -4.83 4.65 -8.95
C GLU A 162 -4.70 5.89 -8.06
N ALA A 163 -3.55 6.02 -7.40
CA ALA A 163 -3.15 7.22 -6.68
C ALA A 163 -2.72 8.32 -7.65
N PRO A 164 -2.69 9.60 -7.23
CA PRO A 164 -2.18 10.70 -8.05
C PRO A 164 -0.84 10.36 -8.68
N LEU A 165 -0.69 10.71 -9.95
CA LEU A 165 0.51 10.40 -10.71
C LEU A 165 1.72 11.19 -10.18
N LEU A 166 2.90 10.58 -10.16
CA LEU A 166 4.16 11.23 -9.83
C LEU A 166 4.73 11.86 -11.10
N ARG A 167 5.07 13.14 -11.02
CA ARG A 167 5.71 13.84 -12.14
C ARG A 167 7.08 13.22 -12.40
N ALA A 168 7.49 13.18 -13.67
CA ALA A 168 8.80 12.68 -14.08
C ALA A 168 9.96 13.55 -13.56
N ASP A 169 9.68 14.80 -13.16
CA ASP A 169 10.62 15.68 -12.46
C ASP A 169 10.65 15.46 -10.93
N GLY A 170 9.77 14.60 -10.41
CA GLY A 170 9.64 14.28 -8.99
C GLY A 170 8.89 15.28 -8.14
N THR A 171 8.29 16.30 -8.76
CA THR A 171 7.48 17.27 -8.06
C THR A 171 6.23 16.58 -7.52
N LEU A 172 6.06 16.64 -6.21
CA LEU A 172 4.85 16.21 -5.53
C LEU A 172 3.83 17.35 -5.57
N ALA A 173 2.68 17.11 -6.20
CA ALA A 173 1.58 18.08 -6.26
C ALA A 173 0.71 18.10 -4.99
N SER A 174 0.90 17.13 -4.10
CA SER A 174 0.09 16.90 -2.89
C SER A 174 0.93 16.92 -1.62
N ASP A 175 0.26 16.94 -0.47
CA ASP A 175 0.93 16.79 0.81
C ASP A 175 1.57 15.40 0.93
N THR A 176 2.59 15.30 1.77
CA THR A 176 3.12 14.01 2.23
C THR A 176 2.49 13.62 3.55
N ALA A 177 2.28 12.33 3.74
CA ALA A 177 1.71 11.77 4.94
C ALA A 177 2.78 11.50 6.02
N LYS A 178 2.33 11.55 7.26
CA LYS A 178 2.94 10.94 8.43
C LYS A 178 2.13 9.71 8.80
N LEU A 179 2.79 8.57 8.86
CA LEU A 179 2.27 7.34 9.47
C LEU A 179 2.96 7.14 10.80
N GLY A 180 2.21 6.80 11.85
CA GLY A 180 2.85 6.44 13.09
C GLY A 180 2.03 5.49 13.94
N LEU A 181 2.72 4.55 14.56
CA LEU A 181 2.19 3.54 15.46
C LEU A 181 3.15 3.34 16.65
N TRP A 182 2.67 2.67 17.68
CA TRP A 182 3.54 2.12 18.72
C TRP A 182 3.00 0.73 19.09
N GLY A 183 3.75 -0.08 19.82
CA GLY A 183 3.30 -1.44 20.08
C GLY A 183 4.12 -2.18 21.11
N ASP A 184 3.55 -3.27 21.59
CA ASP A 184 4.16 -4.21 22.52
C ASP A 184 4.30 -5.58 21.87
N ILE A 185 5.51 -6.13 21.92
CA ILE A 185 5.82 -7.48 21.47
C ILE A 185 6.19 -8.30 22.70
N PHE A 186 5.39 -9.30 23.02
CA PHE A 186 5.63 -10.14 24.17
C PHE A 186 6.16 -11.52 23.80
N SER A 187 7.07 -12.05 24.62
CA SER A 187 7.25 -13.51 24.71
C SER A 187 6.23 -14.09 25.69
N ARG A 188 5.50 -15.11 25.25
CA ARG A 188 4.44 -15.77 26.01
C ARG A 188 4.79 -17.24 26.25
N ASN A 189 4.66 -17.68 27.49
CA ASN A 189 4.65 -19.08 27.87
C ASN A 189 3.41 -19.77 27.29
N SER A 190 3.62 -20.73 26.40
CA SER A 190 2.56 -21.46 25.69
C SER A 190 1.74 -22.39 26.59
N THR A 191 2.22 -22.70 27.80
CA THR A 191 1.53 -23.60 28.74
C THR A 191 0.55 -22.87 29.65
N THR A 192 0.64 -21.54 29.74
CA THR A 192 -0.27 -20.75 30.57
C THR A 192 -1.53 -20.43 29.76
N SER A 193 -2.66 -20.99 30.18
CA SER A 193 -3.97 -20.64 29.65
C SER A 193 -4.42 -19.28 30.22
N THR A 194 -4.95 -18.40 29.36
CA THR A 194 -5.55 -17.13 29.76
C THR A 194 -6.88 -16.96 29.07
N THR A 195 -7.90 -16.49 29.77
CA THR A 195 -9.16 -16.14 29.11
C THR A 195 -9.00 -14.82 28.33
N VAL A 196 -9.82 -14.62 27.30
CA VAL A 196 -9.78 -13.41 26.48
C VAL A 196 -10.87 -12.45 26.95
N ASN A 197 -10.49 -11.21 27.21
CA ASN A 197 -11.43 -10.13 27.41
C ASN A 197 -12.13 -9.80 26.07
N ALA A 198 -13.44 -9.99 26.02
CA ALA A 198 -14.22 -9.77 24.80
C ALA A 198 -14.20 -8.31 24.31
N ALA A 199 -14.00 -7.34 25.20
CA ALA A 199 -14.00 -5.92 24.85
C ALA A 199 -12.67 -5.49 24.18
N THR A 200 -11.54 -6.05 24.61
CA THR A 200 -10.21 -5.67 24.08
C THR A 200 -9.62 -6.71 23.13
N GLY A 201 -10.18 -7.92 23.08
CA GLY A 201 -9.60 -9.07 22.36
C GLY A 201 -8.26 -9.54 22.94
N ALA A 202 -7.84 -9.00 24.08
CA ALA A 202 -6.58 -9.30 24.77
C ALA A 202 -6.82 -10.29 25.93
N PRO A 203 -5.77 -10.93 26.48
CA PRO A 203 -5.92 -11.70 27.71
C PRO A 203 -6.47 -10.85 28.86
N ASP A 204 -7.22 -11.46 29.75
CA ASP A 204 -7.77 -10.84 30.97
C ASP A 204 -6.72 -10.46 32.03
N SER A 205 -5.50 -10.99 31.90
CA SER A 205 -4.42 -10.84 32.87
C SER A 205 -3.04 -10.90 32.20
N LEU A 206 -2.01 -10.44 32.91
CA LEU A 206 -0.61 -10.55 32.49
C LEU A 206 -0.07 -12.00 32.52
N GLY A 207 -0.90 -12.98 32.89
CA GLY A 207 -0.52 -14.38 33.00
C GLY A 207 0.15 -14.92 31.74
N GLY A 208 1.28 -15.59 31.91
CA GLY A 208 2.05 -16.19 30.83
C GLY A 208 2.89 -15.22 29.99
N LEU A 209 2.80 -13.90 30.21
CA LEU A 209 3.75 -12.94 29.64
C LEU A 209 5.06 -12.96 30.42
N GLU A 210 6.19 -12.86 29.73
CA GLU A 210 7.51 -12.97 30.38
C GLU A 210 8.47 -11.83 30.03
N ASN A 211 8.53 -11.45 28.76
CA ASN A 211 9.34 -10.32 28.28
C ASN A 211 8.51 -9.45 27.36
N ARG A 212 8.79 -8.14 27.36
CA ARG A 212 8.17 -7.14 26.49
C ARG A 212 9.26 -6.38 25.74
N LEU A 213 9.11 -6.26 24.44
CA LEU A 213 9.76 -5.23 23.65
C LEU A 213 8.70 -4.21 23.25
N ARG A 214 8.85 -2.98 23.72
CA ARG A 214 7.99 -1.87 23.31
C ARG A 214 8.66 -1.07 22.21
N VAL A 215 7.90 -0.71 21.18
CA VAL A 215 8.40 0.02 20.01
C VAL A 215 7.51 1.19 19.66
N GLN A 216 8.09 2.27 19.14
CA GLN A 216 7.37 3.32 18.42
C GLN A 216 7.95 3.46 17.02
N MET A 217 7.06 3.52 16.03
CA MET A 217 7.42 3.76 14.64
C MET A 217 6.79 5.07 14.16
N ILE A 218 7.60 5.93 13.56
CA ILE A 218 7.18 7.20 12.96
C ILE A 218 7.79 7.29 11.58
N LEU A 219 6.95 7.39 10.55
CA LEU A 219 7.32 7.58 9.16
C LEU A 219 6.85 8.96 8.71
N ASN A 220 7.80 9.84 8.40
CA ASN A 220 7.54 11.17 7.85
C ASN A 220 7.83 11.19 6.34
N GLY A 221 7.07 12.02 5.63
CA GLY A 221 7.30 12.32 4.22
C GLY A 221 6.72 11.28 3.27
N LEU A 222 5.87 10.35 3.75
CA LEU A 222 5.30 9.28 2.95
C LEU A 222 4.46 9.84 1.79
N SER A 223 4.83 9.47 0.58
CA SER A 223 4.07 9.68 -0.65
C SER A 223 3.65 8.33 -1.22
N LEU A 224 2.39 8.27 -1.63
CA LEU A 224 1.77 7.11 -2.28
C LEU A 224 1.59 7.31 -3.79
N ASN A 225 2.05 8.44 -4.34
CA ASN A 225 1.86 8.79 -5.74
C ASN A 225 2.37 7.68 -6.67
N ASP A 226 1.68 7.47 -7.80
CA ASP A 226 1.81 6.34 -8.75
C ASP A 226 1.50 4.94 -8.21
N SER A 227 1.14 4.79 -6.92
CA SER A 227 0.65 3.49 -6.46
C SER A 227 -0.65 3.14 -7.18
N ASN A 228 -0.79 1.89 -7.60
CA ASN A 228 -2.01 1.41 -8.22
C ASN A 228 -2.31 -0.05 -7.86
N LEU A 229 -3.59 -0.38 -7.89
CA LEU A 229 -4.11 -1.71 -7.68
C LEU A 229 -5.09 -2.05 -8.80
N LYS A 230 -4.94 -3.23 -9.40
CA LYS A 230 -5.78 -3.72 -10.48
C LYS A 230 -6.37 -5.06 -10.06
N LEU A 231 -7.69 -5.16 -10.04
CA LEU A 231 -8.45 -6.37 -9.77
C LEU A 231 -9.11 -6.85 -11.06
N PHE A 232 -8.93 -8.12 -11.40
CA PHE A 232 -9.43 -8.68 -12.65
C PHE A 232 -9.66 -10.18 -12.55
N GLN A 233 -10.39 -10.75 -13.49
CA GLN A 233 -10.42 -12.20 -13.67
C GLN A 233 -9.20 -12.62 -14.51
N THR A 234 -8.40 -13.57 -14.04
CA THR A 234 -7.25 -14.07 -14.81
C THR A 234 -7.67 -14.72 -16.12
N LEU A 235 -6.78 -14.70 -17.11
CA LEU A 235 -7.01 -15.36 -18.40
C LEU A 235 -6.91 -16.88 -18.29
N GLY A 236 -7.23 -17.57 -19.38
CA GLY A 236 -7.26 -19.04 -19.44
C GLY A 236 -5.96 -19.69 -19.92
N ASN A 237 -6.07 -20.97 -20.29
CA ASN A 237 -5.04 -21.77 -20.95
C ASN A 237 -3.79 -22.12 -20.14
N ALA A 238 -3.83 -21.97 -18.81
CA ALA A 238 -2.87 -22.62 -17.93
C ALA A 238 -3.14 -24.12 -17.93
N THR A 239 -2.09 -24.91 -18.16
CA THR A 239 -2.12 -26.38 -18.12
C THR A 239 -1.21 -26.87 -17.00
N ASN A 240 -1.34 -28.11 -16.54
CA ASN A 240 -0.43 -28.67 -15.52
C ASN A 240 0.97 -29.02 -16.09
N ASN A 241 1.40 -28.31 -17.14
CA ASN A 241 2.69 -28.47 -17.80
C ASN A 241 3.63 -27.33 -17.39
N SER A 242 4.94 -27.61 -17.39
CA SER A 242 5.98 -26.62 -17.08
C SER A 242 5.78 -25.89 -15.74
N GLY A 243 5.11 -26.54 -14.78
CA GLY A 243 4.85 -26.04 -13.43
C GLY A 243 3.74 -24.99 -13.31
N LEU A 244 2.95 -24.76 -14.38
CA LEU A 244 1.70 -24.02 -14.27
C LEU A 244 0.61 -24.88 -13.61
N SER A 245 -0.43 -24.25 -13.09
CA SER A 245 -1.61 -24.93 -12.53
C SER A 245 -2.87 -24.53 -13.29
N THR A 246 -3.75 -25.50 -13.59
CA THR A 246 -5.06 -25.21 -14.18
C THR A 246 -5.95 -24.33 -13.30
N THR A 247 -5.67 -24.26 -11.99
CA THR A 247 -6.35 -23.38 -11.04
C THR A 247 -6.10 -21.89 -11.29
N TYR A 248 -5.10 -21.55 -12.11
CA TYR A 248 -4.83 -20.15 -12.49
C TYR A 248 -5.87 -19.62 -13.47
N ASN A 249 -6.65 -20.49 -14.10
CA ASN A 249 -7.59 -20.10 -15.15
C ASN A 249 -8.85 -19.48 -14.55
N LYS A 250 -9.22 -18.28 -15.03
CA LYS A 250 -10.51 -17.65 -14.72
C LYS A 250 -10.77 -17.44 -13.22
N THR A 251 -9.72 -17.20 -12.44
CA THR A 251 -9.79 -16.92 -11.00
C THR A 251 -9.67 -15.43 -10.71
N LEU A 252 -9.86 -15.02 -9.46
CA LEU A 252 -9.62 -13.64 -9.02
C LEU A 252 -8.12 -13.35 -9.01
N GLY A 253 -7.72 -12.41 -9.85
CA GLY A 253 -6.37 -11.89 -10.00
C GLY A 253 -6.22 -10.45 -9.51
N LEU A 254 -5.02 -10.15 -9.03
CA LEU A 254 -4.59 -8.85 -8.56
C LEU A 254 -3.21 -8.54 -9.16
N ALA A 255 -3.03 -7.31 -9.63
CA ALA A 255 -1.72 -6.74 -9.91
C ALA A 255 -1.61 -5.40 -9.18
N GLY A 256 -0.49 -5.17 -8.50
CA GLY A 256 -0.31 -3.96 -7.71
C GLY A 256 1.09 -3.38 -7.82
N LEU A 257 1.17 -2.07 -7.89
CA LEU A 257 2.38 -1.31 -7.62
C LEU A 257 2.14 -0.49 -6.36
N ILE A 258 2.87 -0.80 -5.29
CA ILE A 258 2.77 -0.09 -4.02
C ILE A 258 4.04 0.72 -3.83
N ARG A 259 3.90 2.05 -3.77
CA ARG A 259 5.01 2.97 -3.56
C ARG A 259 4.89 3.59 -2.18
N LEU A 260 5.89 3.36 -1.34
CA LEU A 260 6.06 3.96 -0.02
C LEU A 260 7.35 4.78 -0.06
N ASN A 261 7.27 5.92 -0.74
CA ASN A 261 8.43 6.77 -0.97
C ASN A 261 8.44 7.94 -0.01
N THR A 262 9.61 8.34 0.44
CA THR A 262 9.76 9.52 1.31
C THR A 262 10.58 10.62 0.68
N ASP A 263 11.46 10.29 -0.25
CA ASP A 263 12.37 11.28 -0.84
C ASP A 263 12.70 10.97 -2.30
N TYR A 264 12.08 11.72 -3.19
CA TYR A 264 12.39 11.64 -4.62
C TYR A 264 13.85 12.04 -4.94
N ASN A 265 14.40 13.02 -4.23
CA ASN A 265 15.71 13.60 -4.53
C ASN A 265 16.81 13.07 -3.61
N ALA A 266 16.65 11.84 -3.10
CA ALA A 266 17.54 11.23 -2.14
C ALA A 266 19.02 11.25 -2.57
N GLY A 267 19.31 11.14 -3.87
CA GLY A 267 20.68 11.15 -4.40
C GLY A 267 21.47 12.44 -4.19
N THR A 268 20.78 13.55 -3.89
CA THR A 268 21.43 14.85 -3.59
C THR A 268 21.63 15.08 -2.09
N ARG A 269 21.17 14.14 -1.25
CA ARG A 269 21.13 14.33 0.19
C ARG A 269 22.50 14.12 0.81
N THR A 270 22.99 15.14 1.51
CA THR A 270 24.25 15.08 2.29
C THR A 270 24.03 15.26 3.78
N THR A 271 22.79 15.53 4.21
CA THR A 271 22.42 15.79 5.61
C THR A 271 21.17 15.02 6.01
N ALA A 272 21.10 14.60 7.27
CA ALA A 272 19.92 13.95 7.85
C ALA A 272 18.70 14.89 7.79
N ASP A 273 17.56 14.37 7.33
CA ASP A 273 16.32 15.13 7.20
C ASP A 273 15.16 14.44 7.91
N SER A 274 14.64 15.10 8.95
CA SER A 274 13.55 14.58 9.78
C SER A 274 12.18 14.61 9.09
N SER A 275 12.06 15.35 7.97
CA SER A 275 10.84 15.41 7.16
C SER A 275 10.63 14.18 6.28
N ARG A 276 11.67 13.34 6.09
CA ARG A 276 11.68 12.19 5.17
C ARG A 276 12.47 11.04 5.76
N MET A 277 11.85 10.30 6.67
CA MET A 277 12.51 9.20 7.36
C MET A 277 11.51 8.26 8.00
N LEU A 278 11.96 7.05 8.30
CA LEU A 278 11.35 6.12 9.25
C LEU A 278 12.21 6.04 10.51
N ARG A 279 11.61 6.29 11.67
CA ARG A 279 12.24 6.12 12.98
C ARG A 279 11.57 4.97 13.70
N ILE A 280 12.38 4.10 14.28
CA ILE A 280 11.95 3.04 15.19
C ILE A 280 12.67 3.27 16.51
N SER A 281 11.94 3.50 17.59
CA SER A 281 12.50 3.75 18.93
C SER A 281 11.95 2.75 19.94
N THR A 282 12.73 2.47 20.98
CA THR A 282 12.43 1.47 22.02
C THR A 282 12.62 2.01 23.43
N ALA A 283 13.38 3.09 23.60
CA ALA A 283 13.62 3.69 24.90
C ALA A 283 12.40 4.49 25.35
N GLU A 284 11.65 3.95 26.31
CA GLU A 284 10.56 4.64 26.98
C GLU A 284 11.11 5.75 27.90
N LEU A 285 10.47 6.93 27.91
CA LEU A 285 10.69 7.94 28.94
C LEU A 285 9.93 7.47 30.18
N THR A 286 10.68 7.03 31.19
CA THR A 286 10.16 6.40 32.41
C THR A 286 8.96 7.17 33.01
N GLY A 287 7.75 6.63 32.81
CA GLY A 287 6.59 6.90 33.66
C GLY A 287 6.56 5.83 34.76
N THR A 288 6.48 6.24 36.01
CA THR A 288 6.73 5.48 37.25
C THR A 288 5.78 4.30 37.57
N THR A 289 5.19 3.60 36.59
CA THR A 289 4.19 2.55 36.85
C THR A 289 4.22 1.31 35.95
N SER A 290 5.06 1.23 34.91
CA SER A 290 4.99 0.13 33.93
C SER A 290 5.84 -1.11 34.25
N CYS A 291 6.60 -1.11 35.35
CA CYS A 291 7.52 -2.17 35.72
C CYS A 291 7.28 -2.65 37.15
N SER A 292 7.34 -3.98 37.36
CA SER A 292 7.34 -4.57 38.69
C SER A 292 8.62 -4.20 39.45
N THR A 293 8.62 -4.39 40.78
CA THR A 293 9.81 -4.24 41.63
C THR A 293 10.94 -5.20 41.26
N THR A 294 10.66 -6.23 40.46
CA THR A 294 11.64 -7.18 39.91
C THR A 294 12.18 -6.78 38.54
N GLY A 295 11.84 -5.58 38.03
CA GLY A 295 12.37 -5.04 36.77
C GLY A 295 11.69 -5.58 35.50
N THR A 296 10.64 -6.39 35.62
CA THR A 296 9.87 -6.88 34.46
C THR A 296 8.74 -5.91 34.14
N CYS A 297 8.81 -5.32 32.94
CA CYS A 297 7.82 -4.33 32.46
C CYS A 297 6.81 -5.01 31.53
N LEU A 298 5.76 -5.60 32.11
CA LEU A 298 4.78 -6.39 31.35
C LEU A 298 3.45 -5.67 31.11
N ASN A 299 3.26 -4.50 31.71
CA ASN A 299 2.01 -3.75 31.57
C ASN A 299 1.75 -3.39 30.10
N THR A 300 0.49 -3.29 29.71
CA THR A 300 0.12 -2.90 28.35
C THR A 300 -1.32 -2.40 28.35
N PRO A 301 -1.69 -1.36 27.59
CA PRO A 301 -3.04 -0.81 27.65
C PRO A 301 -4.16 -1.83 27.46
N ALA A 302 -3.96 -2.83 26.59
CA ALA A 302 -4.99 -3.82 26.31
C ALA A 302 -5.33 -4.74 27.50
N ILE A 303 -4.42 -4.88 28.46
CA ILE A 303 -4.57 -5.76 29.63
C ILE A 303 -4.68 -4.94 30.93
N THR A 304 -3.80 -3.96 31.13
CA THR A 304 -3.71 -3.18 32.38
C THR A 304 -4.37 -1.80 32.29
N GLY A 305 -4.83 -1.38 31.12
CA GLY A 305 -5.55 -0.11 30.95
C GLY A 305 -4.69 1.16 31.07
N GLU A 306 -3.36 1.05 30.98
CA GLU A 306 -2.45 2.20 31.02
C GLU A 306 -2.59 3.11 29.79
N SER A 307 -2.17 4.37 29.91
CA SER A 307 -2.14 5.34 28.80
C SER A 307 -1.02 5.03 27.81
N ALA A 308 -1.08 5.66 26.63
CA ALA A 308 -0.01 5.59 25.64
C ALA A 308 1.33 6.11 26.24
N PRO A 309 2.46 5.41 26.01
CA PRO A 309 3.75 5.75 26.57
C PRO A 309 4.45 6.86 25.78
N ASN A 310 5.39 7.52 26.44
CA ASN A 310 6.31 8.47 25.82
C ASN A 310 7.66 7.80 25.54
N PHE A 311 8.30 8.19 24.45
CA PHE A 311 9.59 7.63 24.03
C PHE A 311 10.67 8.71 24.11
N ASN A 312 11.91 8.30 24.34
CA ASN A 312 13.06 9.19 24.35
C ASN A 312 13.09 9.96 23.04
N ALA A 313 13.46 11.24 23.06
CA ALA A 313 13.38 12.09 21.87
C ALA A 313 14.49 11.85 20.83
N LEU A 314 15.53 11.10 21.19
CA LEU A 314 16.76 10.94 20.40
C LEU A 314 17.03 9.48 20.04
N GLU A 315 16.74 8.53 20.92
CA GLU A 315 17.07 7.11 20.72
C GLU A 315 16.36 6.49 19.51
N GLY A 316 17.03 5.53 18.89
CA GLY A 316 16.41 4.59 17.98
C GLY A 316 17.17 4.43 16.67
N VAL A 317 16.55 3.68 15.78
CA VAL A 317 16.99 3.45 14.41
C VAL A 317 16.31 4.47 13.52
N TYR A 318 17.11 5.28 12.85
CA TYR A 318 16.68 6.26 11.86
C TYR A 318 17.05 5.74 10.49
N ILE A 319 16.04 5.56 9.65
CA ILE A 319 16.17 5.18 8.26
C ILE A 319 15.80 6.44 7.49
N TYR A 320 16.80 7.20 7.03
CA TYR A 320 16.56 8.41 6.24
C TYR A 320 16.22 8.07 4.79
N SER A 321 15.34 8.87 4.19
CA SER A 321 14.93 8.75 2.79
C SER A 321 14.59 7.32 2.33
N PRO A 322 13.83 6.50 3.12
CA PRO A 322 13.40 5.19 2.65
C PRO A 322 12.46 5.36 1.46
N ASN A 323 12.78 4.68 0.37
CA ASN A 323 11.95 4.60 -0.81
C ASN A 323 11.74 3.14 -1.15
N ILE A 324 10.49 2.68 -1.05
CA ILE A 324 10.12 1.29 -1.22
C ILE A 324 9.08 1.23 -2.34
N ASN A 325 9.43 0.58 -3.45
CA ASN A 325 8.55 0.42 -4.60
C ASN A 325 8.35 -1.08 -4.82
N LEU A 326 7.18 -1.60 -4.48
CA LEU A 326 6.86 -3.02 -4.54
C LEU A 326 5.93 -3.30 -5.70
N VAL A 327 6.41 -4.08 -6.66
CA VAL A 327 5.61 -4.66 -7.73
C VAL A 327 5.10 -6.02 -7.27
N LEU A 328 3.80 -6.10 -6.99
CA LEU A 328 3.08 -7.30 -6.60
C LEU A 328 2.34 -7.86 -7.82
N GLY A 329 3.09 -8.63 -8.61
CA GLY A 329 2.59 -9.22 -9.84
C GLY A 329 2.31 -8.20 -10.95
N SER A 330 1.76 -8.69 -12.05
CA SER A 330 1.34 -7.90 -13.21
C SER A 330 0.16 -8.58 -13.90
N VAL A 331 -0.38 -7.98 -14.96
CA VAL A 331 -1.40 -8.66 -15.79
C VAL A 331 -0.85 -9.90 -16.51
N TYR A 332 0.48 -10.07 -16.59
CA TYR A 332 1.15 -11.25 -17.14
C TYR A 332 1.47 -12.31 -16.07
N GLN A 333 1.47 -11.90 -14.81
CA GLN A 333 1.84 -12.72 -13.66
C GLN A 333 1.03 -12.25 -12.43
N PRO A 334 -0.28 -12.54 -12.39
CA PRO A 334 -1.14 -12.05 -11.32
C PRO A 334 -0.82 -12.66 -9.97
N LEU A 335 -1.08 -11.91 -8.91
CA LEU A 335 -1.35 -12.46 -7.59
C LEU A 335 -2.78 -13.00 -7.57
N ILE A 336 -2.95 -14.29 -7.36
CA ILE A 336 -4.26 -14.95 -7.35
C ILE A 336 -4.66 -15.36 -5.94
N PHE A 337 -5.96 -15.29 -5.68
CA PHE A 337 -6.59 -16.00 -4.58
C PHE A 337 -7.15 -17.31 -5.11
N ASN A 338 -6.76 -18.41 -4.49
CA ASN A 338 -7.05 -19.74 -5.01
C ASN A 338 -7.43 -20.69 -3.87
N THR A 339 -8.09 -21.79 -4.22
CA THR A 339 -8.39 -22.86 -3.29
C THR A 339 -8.16 -24.22 -3.95
N ASP A 340 -7.60 -25.16 -3.20
CA ASP A 340 -7.50 -26.57 -3.60
C ASP A 340 -8.71 -27.41 -3.13
N GLY A 341 -9.76 -26.74 -2.62
CA GLY A 341 -10.95 -27.35 -2.03
C GLY A 341 -10.88 -27.49 -0.50
N ASN A 342 -9.67 -27.50 0.09
CA ASN A 342 -9.48 -27.60 1.54
C ASN A 342 -8.78 -26.37 2.12
N ASN A 343 -7.79 -25.85 1.42
CA ASN A 343 -6.98 -24.71 1.79
C ASN A 343 -7.27 -23.54 0.87
N PHE A 344 -7.08 -22.34 1.41
CA PHE A 344 -6.96 -21.14 0.60
C PHE A 344 -5.48 -20.81 0.43
N SER A 345 -5.12 -20.34 -0.75
CA SER A 345 -3.77 -19.87 -1.03
C SER A 345 -3.77 -18.52 -1.71
N LEU A 346 -2.83 -17.68 -1.29
CA LEU A 346 -2.42 -16.49 -1.98
C LEU A 346 -1.16 -16.82 -2.77
N GLU A 347 -1.22 -16.69 -4.09
CA GLU A 347 -0.15 -17.15 -4.98
C GLU A 347 0.18 -16.11 -6.05
N VAL A 348 1.41 -15.62 -6.11
CA VAL A 348 1.91 -14.96 -7.32
C VAL A 348 2.14 -16.07 -8.33
N THR A 349 1.36 -16.09 -9.42
CA THR A 349 1.41 -17.19 -10.40
C THR A 349 2.83 -17.38 -10.94
N ARG A 350 3.16 -18.62 -11.28
CA ARG A 350 4.39 -18.89 -12.00
C ARG A 350 4.34 -18.25 -13.39
N ILE A 351 5.47 -17.70 -13.84
CA ILE A 351 5.61 -17.15 -15.20
C ILE A 351 5.53 -18.31 -16.20
N PRO A 352 4.61 -18.28 -17.19
CA PRO A 352 4.56 -19.25 -18.26
C PRO A 352 5.87 -19.34 -19.04
N ASN A 353 6.23 -20.55 -19.45
CA ASN A 353 7.39 -20.77 -20.32
C ASN A 353 7.07 -20.38 -21.77
N VAL A 354 6.83 -19.09 -22.01
CA VAL A 354 6.42 -18.53 -23.30
C VAL A 354 7.22 -17.26 -23.55
N ALA A 355 7.92 -17.21 -24.69
CA ALA A 355 8.82 -16.11 -25.02
C ALA A 355 8.14 -14.72 -25.01
N SER A 356 6.92 -14.61 -25.55
CA SER A 356 6.18 -13.35 -25.59
C SER A 356 5.86 -12.81 -24.19
N ILE A 357 5.65 -13.69 -23.20
CA ILE A 357 5.38 -13.32 -21.81
C ILE A 357 6.68 -12.96 -21.08
N TYR A 358 7.75 -13.75 -21.29
CA TYR A 358 9.06 -13.44 -20.74
C TYR A 358 9.57 -12.06 -21.16
N GLN A 359 9.37 -11.71 -22.43
CA GLN A 359 9.73 -10.41 -22.97
C GLN A 359 8.97 -9.25 -22.31
N GLN A 360 7.76 -9.47 -21.76
CA GLN A 360 7.07 -8.42 -21.01
C GLN A 360 7.62 -8.24 -19.59
N ILE A 361 8.12 -9.32 -18.98
CA ILE A 361 8.47 -9.35 -17.56
C ILE A 361 9.95 -9.04 -17.32
N TYR A 362 10.85 -9.67 -18.08
CA TYR A 362 12.29 -9.56 -17.87
C TYR A 362 12.88 -8.33 -18.56
N THR A 363 14.02 -7.88 -18.02
CA THR A 363 14.82 -6.76 -18.52
C THR A 363 16.13 -7.29 -19.09
N ASP A 364 16.52 -6.85 -20.28
CA ASP A 364 17.91 -7.01 -20.74
C ASP A 364 18.76 -5.82 -20.27
N TYR A 365 19.54 -6.04 -19.22
CA TYR A 365 20.42 -5.02 -18.65
C TYR A 365 21.66 -4.70 -19.52
N SER A 366 21.96 -5.51 -20.54
CA SER A 366 22.99 -5.15 -21.52
C SER A 366 22.50 -4.06 -22.48
N GLY A 367 21.18 -3.87 -22.57
CA GLY A 367 20.54 -2.90 -23.42
C GLY A 367 20.55 -3.25 -24.91
N GLN A 368 21.00 -4.45 -25.29
CA GLN A 368 21.15 -4.87 -26.68
C GLN A 368 19.84 -5.37 -27.28
N ASP A 369 19.09 -6.17 -26.52
CA ASP A 369 17.81 -6.72 -26.93
C ASP A 369 16.66 -5.86 -26.41
N LYS A 370 16.06 -5.07 -27.31
CA LYS A 370 14.91 -4.21 -27.01
C LYS A 370 13.58 -4.96 -26.98
N SER A 371 13.55 -6.27 -27.23
CA SER A 371 12.32 -7.07 -27.12
C SER A 371 11.88 -7.23 -25.67
N TYR A 372 12.83 -7.23 -24.72
CA TYR A 372 12.58 -7.20 -23.29
C TYR A 372 12.08 -5.82 -22.83
N LYS A 373 10.87 -5.79 -22.28
CA LYS A 373 10.13 -4.61 -21.82
C LYS A 373 10.07 -4.49 -20.30
N GLY A 374 10.60 -5.47 -19.57
CA GLY A 374 10.74 -5.40 -18.13
C GLY A 374 11.53 -4.17 -17.72
N SER A 375 11.21 -3.64 -16.55
CA SER A 375 11.91 -2.51 -15.97
C SER A 375 11.76 -2.49 -14.45
N THR A 376 12.72 -1.84 -13.78
CA THR A 376 12.67 -1.59 -12.34
C THR A 376 11.88 -0.33 -12.05
N CYS A 377 10.97 -0.41 -11.08
CA CYS A 377 10.35 0.76 -10.47
C CYS A 377 11.21 1.24 -9.32
N ASN A 378 11.80 2.43 -9.46
CA ASN A 378 12.43 3.14 -8.37
C ASN A 378 11.80 4.53 -8.18
N VAL A 379 12.35 5.32 -7.26
CA VAL A 379 11.73 6.59 -6.88
C VAL A 379 11.70 7.62 -8.02
N GLN A 380 12.65 7.56 -8.97
CA GLN A 380 12.73 8.53 -10.08
C GLN A 380 12.31 7.97 -11.44
N ASN A 381 12.23 6.65 -11.60
CA ASN A 381 11.82 6.00 -12.84
C ASN A 381 11.01 4.73 -12.59
N CYS A 382 9.87 4.58 -13.26
CA CYS A 382 8.97 3.44 -13.04
C CYS A 382 8.28 2.95 -14.34
N GLY A 383 9.08 2.68 -15.37
CA GLY A 383 8.58 2.28 -16.68
C GLY A 383 8.40 3.46 -17.62
N THR A 384 7.48 3.37 -18.58
CA THR A 384 7.37 4.36 -19.67
C THR A 384 6.67 5.64 -19.22
N THR A 385 7.36 6.77 -19.31
CA THR A 385 6.80 8.11 -19.06
C THR A 385 5.56 8.38 -19.92
N SER A 386 4.54 8.98 -19.32
CA SER A 386 3.32 9.42 -19.99
C SER A 386 3.21 10.95 -19.98
N THR A 387 2.74 11.55 -21.08
CA THR A 387 2.49 13.00 -21.16
C THR A 387 0.99 13.25 -21.15
N ILE A 388 0.50 13.92 -20.11
CA ILE A 388 -0.91 14.28 -19.96
C ILE A 388 -0.99 15.80 -19.81
N ALA A 389 -1.77 16.45 -20.67
CA ALA A 389 -1.94 17.91 -20.67
C ALA A 389 -0.61 18.70 -20.65
N GLY A 390 0.41 18.22 -21.35
CA GLY A 390 1.74 18.86 -21.41
C GLY A 390 2.65 18.62 -20.19
N VAL A 391 2.21 17.80 -19.23
CA VAL A 391 3.02 17.39 -18.06
C VAL A 391 3.49 15.95 -18.24
N ASN A 392 4.78 15.71 -17.98
CA ASN A 392 5.35 14.36 -17.96
C ASN A 392 5.19 13.72 -16.59
N TYR A 393 4.60 12.54 -16.56
CA TYR A 393 4.44 11.67 -15.39
C TYR A 393 5.27 10.41 -15.57
N GLN A 394 5.75 9.83 -14.48
CA GLN A 394 6.40 8.52 -14.52
C GLN A 394 5.43 7.45 -15.04
N GLY A 395 5.99 6.35 -15.53
CA GLY A 395 5.21 5.16 -15.85
C GLY A 395 4.71 4.43 -14.60
N ASN A 396 3.87 3.44 -14.84
CA ASN A 396 3.36 2.52 -13.80
C ASN A 396 3.39 1.05 -14.26
N THR A 397 4.19 0.73 -15.28
CA THR A 397 4.23 -0.58 -15.96
C THR A 397 5.48 -1.40 -15.61
N ALA A 398 6.26 -0.97 -14.62
CA ALA A 398 7.43 -1.67 -14.18
C ALA A 398 7.10 -3.05 -13.60
N THR A 399 8.04 -3.99 -13.75
CA THR A 399 7.86 -5.40 -13.40
C THR A 399 8.75 -5.84 -12.23
N HIS A 400 9.73 -5.01 -11.87
CA HIS A 400 10.64 -5.26 -10.77
C HIS A 400 10.53 -4.17 -9.71
N SER A 401 10.68 -4.60 -8.46
CA SER A 401 10.64 -3.76 -7.28
C SER A 401 12.00 -3.12 -7.00
N SER A 402 11.99 -2.04 -6.22
CA SER A 402 13.18 -1.46 -5.63
C SER A 402 13.01 -1.10 -4.15
N ILE A 403 14.14 -1.05 -3.45
CA ILE A 403 14.25 -0.52 -2.10
C ILE A 403 15.52 0.32 -2.03
N SER A 404 15.42 1.59 -1.62
CA SER A 404 16.57 2.37 -1.20
C SER A 404 16.39 3.00 0.16
N ILE A 405 17.53 3.18 0.82
CA ILE A 405 17.66 3.83 2.11
C ILE A 405 18.78 4.85 1.97
N GLY A 406 18.50 6.09 2.37
CA GLY A 406 19.49 7.14 2.42
C GLY A 406 19.84 7.71 1.05
N THR A 407 21.07 8.21 0.93
CA THR A 407 21.56 8.86 -0.28
C THR A 407 21.80 7.83 -1.39
N ALA A 408 20.85 7.70 -2.31
CA ALA A 408 20.96 6.85 -3.49
C ALA A 408 20.78 7.69 -4.76
N THR A 409 21.78 7.71 -5.63
CA THR A 409 21.72 8.34 -6.96
C THR A 409 21.14 7.36 -7.99
N ILE A 410 20.88 7.83 -9.20
CA ILE A 410 20.55 6.99 -10.34
C ILE A 410 21.66 7.04 -11.39
N ASP A 411 21.94 5.89 -12.00
CA ASP A 411 22.88 5.77 -13.12
C ASP A 411 22.19 5.89 -14.50
N ASN A 412 22.98 5.83 -15.56
CA ASN A 412 22.48 5.95 -16.94
C ASN A 412 21.57 4.78 -17.38
N SER A 413 21.53 3.68 -16.62
CA SER A 413 20.65 2.54 -16.84
C SER A 413 19.33 2.66 -16.05
N ASN A 414 19.09 3.83 -15.44
CA ASN A 414 17.97 4.08 -14.53
C ASN A 414 17.99 3.18 -13.29
N LEU A 415 19.16 2.74 -12.83
CA LEU A 415 19.31 1.95 -11.60
C LEU A 415 19.82 2.81 -10.44
N LEU A 416 19.31 2.51 -9.25
CA LEU A 416 19.72 3.10 -8.00
C LEU A 416 21.12 2.65 -7.62
N LYS A 417 21.93 3.62 -7.19
CA LYS A 417 23.28 3.42 -6.68
C LYS A 417 23.43 4.12 -5.34
N ALA A 418 23.66 3.32 -4.31
CA ALA A 418 23.98 3.83 -2.98
C ALA A 418 25.28 4.66 -3.03
N VAL A 419 25.24 5.86 -2.45
CA VAL A 419 26.44 6.69 -2.31
C VAL A 419 27.34 6.10 -1.23
N ASN A 420 28.60 5.88 -1.58
CA ASN A 420 29.61 5.21 -0.76
C ASN A 420 30.70 6.16 -0.22
N THR A 421 30.42 7.45 -0.19
CA THR A 421 31.33 8.47 0.35
C THR A 421 30.97 8.82 1.80
N SER A 422 31.84 9.55 2.49
CA SER A 422 31.59 10.03 3.86
C SER A 422 30.39 10.97 3.99
N SER A 423 29.86 11.50 2.88
CA SER A 423 28.66 12.34 2.86
C SER A 423 27.35 11.56 2.78
N ALA A 424 27.41 10.22 2.71
CA ALA A 424 26.22 9.39 2.61
C ALA A 424 25.39 9.46 3.91
N VAL A 425 24.11 9.78 3.77
CA VAL A 425 23.12 9.66 4.84
C VAL A 425 22.39 8.35 4.63
N GLY A 426 21.95 7.68 5.70
CA GLY A 426 21.13 6.48 5.55
C GLY A 426 20.74 5.86 6.87
N LEU A 427 21.03 4.59 7.07
CA LEU A 427 20.67 3.90 8.29
C LEU A 427 21.54 4.39 9.46
N THR A 428 20.94 5.05 10.44
CA THR A 428 21.64 5.64 11.58
C THR A 428 21.05 5.16 12.90
N PHE A 429 21.89 4.61 13.77
CA PHE A 429 21.52 4.29 15.15
C PHE A 429 21.85 5.47 16.04
N LYS A 430 20.93 5.84 16.94
CA LYS A 430 21.20 6.84 17.97
C LYS A 430 20.91 6.26 19.35
N ASP A 431 21.79 6.53 20.30
CA ASP A 431 21.54 6.23 21.70
C ASP A 431 20.64 7.29 22.36
N SER A 432 20.32 7.08 23.65
CA SER A 432 19.48 8.00 24.43
C SER A 432 20.10 9.39 24.66
N ALA A 433 21.41 9.56 24.43
CA ALA A 433 22.11 10.83 24.50
C ALA A 433 22.20 11.51 23.11
N GLY A 434 21.80 10.81 22.04
CA GLY A 434 21.85 11.29 20.66
C GLY A 434 23.17 11.01 19.94
N ASN A 435 24.09 10.24 20.53
CA ASN A 435 25.30 9.82 19.83
C ASN A 435 24.90 8.92 18.66
N ALA A 436 25.39 9.25 17.46
CA ALA A 436 24.94 8.65 16.22
C ALA A 436 26.01 7.77 15.57
N VAL A 437 25.62 6.58 15.13
CA VAL A 437 26.41 5.70 14.27
C VAL A 437 25.66 5.54 12.95
N ASN A 438 26.19 6.13 11.89
CA ASN A 438 25.66 6.01 10.53
C ASN A 438 26.30 4.82 9.81
N LEU A 439 25.48 3.85 9.40
CA LEU A 439 25.89 2.66 8.66
C LEU A 439 25.89 2.86 7.14
N GLY A 440 25.51 4.06 6.68
CA GLY A 440 25.52 4.44 5.27
C GLY A 440 24.19 4.20 4.56
N SER A 441 24.23 4.35 3.23
CA SER A 441 23.08 4.19 2.33
C SER A 441 23.02 2.78 1.74
N ALA A 442 21.85 2.38 1.26
CA ALA A 442 21.63 1.11 0.59
C ALA A 442 20.68 1.27 -0.60
N ALA A 443 20.89 0.48 -1.64
CA ALA A 443 20.01 0.41 -2.80
C ALA A 443 19.91 -1.04 -3.27
N ILE A 444 18.70 -1.50 -3.51
CA ILE A 444 18.34 -2.78 -4.07
C ILE A 444 17.40 -2.49 -5.23
N ASP A 445 17.78 -2.93 -6.42
CA ASP A 445 16.98 -2.80 -7.63
C ASP A 445 16.79 -4.16 -8.29
N GLY A 446 15.74 -4.29 -9.10
CA GLY A 446 15.51 -5.50 -9.87
C GLY A 446 14.93 -6.66 -9.04
N LEU A 447 14.28 -6.39 -7.90
CA LEU A 447 13.65 -7.45 -7.12
C LEU A 447 12.39 -7.95 -7.82
N MET A 448 12.41 -9.21 -8.29
CA MET A 448 11.27 -9.88 -8.93
C MET A 448 10.85 -11.12 -8.14
N ILE A 449 9.55 -11.31 -7.99
CA ILE A 449 8.97 -12.56 -7.49
C ILE A 449 8.65 -13.46 -8.68
N GLN A 450 9.44 -14.51 -8.91
CA GLN A 450 9.16 -15.46 -10.00
C GLN A 450 7.96 -16.38 -9.71
N HIS A 451 7.80 -16.76 -8.44
CA HIS A 451 6.69 -17.56 -7.93
C HIS A 451 6.71 -17.47 -6.41
N LEU A 452 5.56 -17.21 -5.80
CA LEU A 452 5.39 -17.21 -4.35
C LEU A 452 4.03 -17.79 -4.05
N LYS A 453 3.96 -18.81 -3.18
CA LYS A 453 2.69 -19.38 -2.72
C LYS A 453 2.68 -19.41 -1.21
N ILE A 454 1.65 -18.80 -0.63
CA ILE A 454 1.31 -18.90 0.78
C ILE A 454 -0.01 -19.63 0.84
N SER A 455 -0.02 -20.80 1.47
CA SER A 455 -1.23 -21.60 1.64
C SER A 455 -1.55 -21.72 3.12
N THR A 456 -2.84 -21.73 3.45
CA THR A 456 -3.27 -22.25 4.74
C THR A 456 -2.84 -23.71 4.82
N THR A 457 -2.38 -24.13 6.00
CA THR A 457 -2.41 -25.53 6.40
C THR A 457 -3.75 -25.67 7.12
N GLY A 458 -4.73 -26.32 6.50
CA GLY A 458 -6.09 -26.47 7.04
C GLY A 458 -6.08 -26.78 8.54
N LEU A 459 -7.10 -26.27 9.25
CA LEU A 459 -7.29 -26.58 10.67
C LEU A 459 -7.57 -28.07 10.88
#